data_AF-A0A957RB79-F1
#
_entry.id   AF-A0A957RB79-F1
#
_cell.length_a   1.000
_cell.length_b   1.000
_cell.length_c   1.000
_cell.angle_alpha   90.00
_cell.angle_beta   90.00
_cell.angle_gamma   90.00
#
_symmetry.space_group_name_H-M   'P 1'
#
loop_
_entity.id
_entity.type
_entity.pdbx_description
1 polymer ?
#
loop_
_entity_poly.entity_id
_entity_poly.type
_entity_poly.pdbx_seq_one_letter_code
_entity_poly.pdbx_strand_id
1 'polypeptide(L)'
;MSSLIFAILAERLVDWHTRHQRNLPWRDAPAGRRDPYRVWISEIMLQQTRVETVVDYFERWMARFPTVDALAAADLQDVLKQWEGLGYYARARNLHKAAQRIVGEHGGQVPDSRAAILALPGIGAYTAGAILSLAYARPRPLHRRRHCQPQHGPARANS
;
A
#
# COMPACT_ATOMS: atom_id res chain seq x y z
N MET A 1 2.74 32.03 -14.04
CA MET A 1 2.50 31.21 -15.25
C MET A 1 2.67 29.69 -15.02
N SER A 2 3.77 29.21 -14.44
CA SER A 2 4.00 27.76 -14.23
C SER A 2 2.96 27.04 -13.34
N SER A 3 2.43 27.72 -12.32
CA SER A 3 1.41 27.16 -11.41
C SER A 3 0.03 26.95 -12.07
N LEU A 4 -0.32 27.77 -13.07
CA LEU A 4 -1.60 27.67 -13.79
C LEU A 4 -1.63 26.45 -14.72
N ILE A 5 -0.50 26.18 -15.39
CA ILE A 5 -0.35 25.02 -16.29
C ILE A 5 -0.44 23.72 -15.46
N PHE A 6 0.17 23.69 -14.28
CA PHE A 6 0.09 22.52 -13.39
C PHE A 6 -1.34 22.25 -12.93
N ALA A 7 -2.10 23.29 -12.55
CA ALA A 7 -3.50 23.16 -12.16
C ALA A 7 -4.36 22.59 -13.30
N ILE A 8 -4.20 23.11 -14.52
CA ILE A 8 -4.93 22.63 -15.70
C ILE A 8 -4.61 21.18 -16.03
N LEU A 9 -3.33 20.79 -15.95
CA LEU A 9 -2.92 19.40 -16.18
C LEU A 9 -3.47 18.47 -15.09
N ALA A 10 -3.46 18.90 -13.83
CA ALA A 10 -4.03 18.13 -12.72
C ALA A 10 -5.53 17.92 -12.90
N GLU A 11 -6.29 18.97 -13.22
CA GLU A 11 -7.73 18.88 -13.49
C GLU A 11 -8.03 17.93 -14.65
N ARG A 12 -7.33 18.08 -15.78
CA ARG A 12 -7.50 17.19 -16.94
C ARG A 12 -7.17 15.73 -16.64
N LEU A 13 -6.12 15.49 -15.84
CA LEU A 13 -5.74 14.14 -15.44
C LEU A 13 -6.79 13.52 -14.51
N VAL A 14 -7.32 14.30 -13.56
CA VAL A 14 -8.41 13.86 -12.66
C VAL A 14 -9.67 13.55 -13.46
N ASP A 15 -10.04 14.41 -14.41
CA ASP A 15 -11.20 14.22 -15.28
C ASP A 15 -11.07 12.97 -16.15
N TRP A 16 -9.91 12.80 -16.79
CA TRP A 16 -9.64 11.60 -17.57
C TRP A 16 -9.68 10.34 -16.70
N HIS A 17 -9.06 10.37 -15.52
CA HIS A 17 -9.04 9.25 -14.58
C HIS A 17 -10.44 8.88 -14.12
N THR A 18 -11.30 9.86 -13.81
CA THR A 18 -12.69 9.61 -13.43
C THR A 18 -13.46 8.84 -14.50
N ARG A 19 -13.18 9.12 -15.78
CA ARG A 19 -13.87 8.51 -16.93
C ARG A 19 -13.27 7.17 -17.38
N HIS A 20 -11.97 6.95 -17.18
CA HIS A 20 -11.24 5.79 -17.74
C HIS A 20 -10.61 4.86 -16.70
N GLN A 21 -10.83 5.10 -15.40
CA GLN A 21 -10.30 4.22 -14.36
C GLN A 21 -10.84 2.79 -14.50
N ARG A 22 -9.94 1.82 -14.32
CA ARG A 22 -10.32 0.40 -14.21
C ARG A 22 -11.13 0.21 -12.93
N ASN A 23 -12.22 -0.55 -13.03
CA ASN A 23 -12.96 -1.00 -11.85
C ASN A 23 -12.12 -2.05 -11.13
N LEU A 24 -11.65 -1.72 -9.92
CA LEU A 24 -10.78 -2.58 -9.11
C LEU A 24 -11.40 -2.74 -7.72
N PRO A 25 -11.36 -3.93 -7.09
CA PRO A 25 -12.09 -4.19 -5.84
C PRO A 25 -11.69 -3.29 -4.65
N TRP A 26 -10.46 -2.78 -4.66
CA TRP A 26 -9.93 -1.86 -3.64
C TRP A 26 -10.17 -0.37 -3.97
N ARG A 27 -10.87 -0.06 -5.07
CA ARG A 27 -11.30 1.28 -5.47
C ARG A 27 -12.82 1.44 -5.33
N ASP A 28 -13.35 0.97 -4.21
CA ASP A 28 -14.77 0.99 -3.86
C ASP A 28 -15.31 2.38 -3.50
N ALA A 29 -14.43 3.33 -3.16
CA ALA A 29 -14.80 4.72 -2.87
C ALA A 29 -13.87 5.74 -3.58
N PRO A 30 -14.30 7.01 -3.68
CA PRO A 30 -13.45 8.11 -4.14
C PRO A 30 -12.16 8.22 -3.31
N ALA A 31 -11.08 8.69 -3.93
CA ALA A 31 -9.84 8.96 -3.22
C ALA A 31 -10.07 9.94 -2.06
N GLY A 32 -9.47 9.66 -0.92
CA GLY A 32 -9.67 10.39 0.33
C GLY A 32 -10.83 9.89 1.19
N ARG A 33 -11.59 8.89 0.73
CA ARG A 33 -12.70 8.26 1.46
C ARG A 33 -12.69 6.73 1.38
N ARG A 34 -11.60 6.14 0.92
CA ARG A 34 -11.46 4.67 0.87
C ARG A 34 -11.17 4.13 2.25
N ASP A 35 -11.57 2.88 2.47
CA ASP A 35 -11.19 2.15 3.69
C ASP A 35 -9.65 2.04 3.77
N PRO A 36 -9.02 2.57 4.84
CA PRO A 36 -7.58 2.47 5.07
C PRO A 36 -7.05 1.04 5.02
N TYR A 37 -7.82 0.06 5.52
CA TYR A 37 -7.43 -1.34 5.52
C TYR A 37 -7.37 -1.89 4.10
N ARG A 38 -8.39 -1.63 3.29
CA ARG A 38 -8.45 -2.06 1.89
C ARG A 38 -7.33 -1.45 1.06
N VAL A 39 -7.07 -0.16 1.24
CA VAL A 39 -5.93 0.51 0.61
C VAL A 39 -4.63 -0.17 1.01
N TRP A 40 -4.40 -0.36 2.30
CA TRP A 40 -3.17 -0.96 2.80
C TRP A 40 -2.92 -2.36 2.25
N ILE A 41 -3.91 -3.27 2.30
CA ILE A 41 -3.75 -4.63 1.77
C ILE A 41 -3.47 -4.62 0.27
N SER A 42 -4.22 -3.84 -0.51
CA SER A 42 -4.02 -3.76 -1.95
C SER A 42 -2.63 -3.23 -2.32
N GLU A 43 -2.14 -2.21 -1.61
CA GLU A 43 -0.80 -1.64 -1.84
C GLU A 43 0.31 -2.63 -1.53
N ILE A 44 0.18 -3.45 -0.47
CA ILE A 44 1.17 -4.48 -0.18
C ILE A 44 1.14 -5.61 -1.22
N MET A 45 -0.05 -6.04 -1.66
CA MET A 45 -0.18 -7.08 -2.69
C MET A 45 0.36 -6.63 -4.05
N LEU A 46 0.12 -5.36 -4.43
CA LEU A 46 0.60 -4.77 -5.69
C LEU A 46 2.12 -4.57 -5.75
N GLN A 47 2.84 -4.75 -4.64
CA GLN A 47 4.30 -4.73 -4.66
C GLN A 47 4.85 -5.93 -5.46
N GLN A 48 5.44 -5.65 -6.63
CA GLN A 48 6.07 -6.67 -7.48
C GLN A 48 5.09 -7.75 -7.99
N THR A 49 3.79 -7.47 -8.04
CA THR A 49 2.76 -8.37 -8.58
C THR A 49 1.90 -7.62 -9.61
N ARG A 50 1.42 -8.33 -10.64
CA ARG A 50 0.54 -7.74 -11.67
C ARG A 50 -0.87 -7.52 -11.13
N VAL A 51 -1.52 -6.45 -11.59
CA VAL A 51 -2.85 -6.05 -11.11
C VAL A 51 -3.87 -7.17 -11.29
N GLU A 52 -3.85 -7.83 -12.46
CA GLU A 52 -4.78 -8.89 -12.85
C GLU A 52 -4.72 -10.07 -11.86
N THR A 53 -3.52 -10.45 -11.41
CA THR A 53 -3.36 -11.49 -10.38
C THR A 53 -3.83 -11.02 -9.01
N VAL A 54 -3.61 -9.75 -8.66
CA VAL A 54 -3.95 -9.24 -7.32
C VAL A 54 -5.46 -9.19 -7.09
N VAL A 55 -6.29 -9.01 -8.13
CA VAL A 55 -7.76 -8.97 -8.01
C VAL A 55 -8.30 -10.20 -7.28
N ASP A 56 -8.03 -11.40 -7.79
CA ASP A 56 -8.55 -12.65 -7.21
C ASP A 56 -8.01 -12.93 -5.81
N TYR A 57 -6.76 -12.53 -5.54
CA TYR A 57 -6.17 -12.69 -4.21
C TYR A 57 -6.75 -11.71 -3.20
N PHE A 58 -6.97 -10.47 -3.61
CA PHE A 58 -7.56 -9.44 -2.77
C PHE A 58 -8.99 -9.80 -2.39
N GLU A 59 -9.80 -10.29 -3.32
CA GLU A 59 -11.18 -10.70 -3.04
C GLU A 59 -11.24 -11.87 -2.05
N ARG A 60 -10.44 -12.93 -2.26
CA ARG A 60 -10.35 -14.06 -1.33
C ARG A 60 -9.84 -13.63 0.05
N TRP A 61 -8.86 -12.73 0.08
CA TRP A 61 -8.34 -12.16 1.31
C TRP A 61 -9.42 -11.39 2.07
N MET A 62 -10.15 -10.50 1.40
CA MET A 62 -11.21 -9.70 2.02
C MET A 62 -12.40 -10.55 2.48
N ALA A 63 -12.68 -11.67 1.82
CA ALA A 63 -13.69 -12.61 2.27
C ALA A 63 -13.28 -13.32 3.58
N ARG A 64 -11.99 -13.63 3.76
CA ARG A 64 -11.49 -14.32 4.96
C ARG A 64 -11.14 -13.36 6.10
N PHE A 65 -10.55 -12.22 5.78
CA PHE A 65 -10.08 -11.20 6.71
C PHE A 65 -10.67 -9.84 6.30
N PRO A 66 -11.96 -9.59 6.59
CA PRO A 66 -12.64 -8.36 6.16
C PRO A 66 -12.17 -7.12 6.92
N THR A 67 -11.60 -7.29 8.11
CA THR A 67 -11.17 -6.19 9.00
C THR A 67 -9.76 -6.40 9.52
N VAL A 68 -9.16 -5.32 10.03
CA VAL A 68 -7.86 -5.38 10.73
C VAL A 68 -7.93 -6.35 11.90
N ASP A 69 -9.03 -6.33 12.67
CA ASP A 69 -9.23 -7.23 13.81
C ASP A 69 -9.27 -8.70 13.39
N ALA A 70 -9.98 -9.02 12.30
CA ALA A 70 -10.02 -10.36 11.75
C ALA A 70 -8.64 -10.85 11.30
N LEU A 71 -7.83 -9.97 10.70
CA LEU A 71 -6.46 -10.29 10.31
C LEU A 71 -5.54 -10.45 11.54
N ALA A 72 -5.69 -9.61 12.56
CA ALA A 72 -4.86 -9.63 13.75
C ALA A 72 -5.12 -10.85 14.65
N ALA A 73 -6.37 -11.31 14.70
CA ALA A 73 -6.79 -12.48 15.47
C ALA A 73 -6.53 -13.81 14.75
N ALA A 74 -6.19 -13.79 13.46
CA ALA A 74 -5.98 -15.00 12.69
C ALA A 74 -4.67 -15.72 13.04
N ASP A 75 -4.65 -17.03 12.88
CA ASP A 75 -3.40 -17.78 12.95
C ASP A 75 -2.48 -17.43 11.79
N LEU A 76 -1.17 -17.34 12.06
CA LEU A 76 -0.19 -17.02 11.01
C LEU A 76 -0.23 -18.04 9.86
N GLN A 77 -0.53 -19.31 10.12
CA GLN A 77 -0.66 -20.31 9.07
C GLN A 77 -1.82 -20.01 8.11
N ASP A 78 -2.98 -19.60 8.63
CA ASP A 78 -4.12 -19.18 7.82
C ASP A 78 -3.77 -17.97 6.96
N VAL A 79 -3.06 -17.00 7.52
CA VAL A 79 -2.59 -15.82 6.78
C VAL A 79 -1.65 -16.22 5.64
N LEU A 80 -0.69 -17.12 5.90
CA LEU A 80 0.26 -17.58 4.88
C LEU A 80 -0.43 -18.40 3.79
N LYS A 81 -1.46 -19.19 4.14
CA LYS A 81 -2.27 -19.95 3.19
C LYS A 81 -3.03 -19.04 2.24
N GLN A 82 -3.62 -17.95 2.72
CA GLN A 82 -4.26 -16.96 1.84
C GLN A 82 -3.27 -16.18 0.96
N TRP A 83 -1.99 -16.14 1.36
CA TRP A 83 -0.91 -15.50 0.61
C TRP A 83 -0.20 -16.44 -0.39
N GLU A 84 -0.51 -17.74 -0.35
CA GLU A 84 0.17 -18.76 -1.13
C GLU A 84 0.07 -18.48 -2.62
N GLY A 85 1.23 -18.35 -3.29
CA GLY A 85 1.32 -18.03 -4.73
C GLY A 85 1.66 -16.57 -5.06
N LEU A 86 1.52 -15.61 -4.12
CA LEU A 86 1.95 -14.21 -4.35
C LEU A 86 3.47 -14.01 -4.21
N GLY A 87 4.17 -14.97 -3.61
CA GLY A 87 5.60 -14.88 -3.31
C GLY A 87 5.93 -13.84 -2.23
N TYR A 88 7.22 -13.78 -1.86
CA TYR A 88 7.73 -12.85 -0.85
C TYR A 88 6.92 -12.87 0.46
N TYR A 89 6.82 -14.05 1.09
CA TYR A 89 6.06 -14.30 2.31
C TYR A 89 6.42 -13.41 3.52
N ALA A 90 7.58 -12.74 3.48
CA ALA A 90 7.91 -11.70 4.46
C ALA A 90 6.86 -10.58 4.50
N ARG A 91 6.22 -10.25 3.36
CA ARG A 91 5.12 -9.27 3.30
C ARG A 91 3.93 -9.72 4.13
N ALA A 92 3.48 -10.97 3.97
CA ALA A 92 2.37 -11.53 4.74
C ALA A 92 2.64 -11.55 6.25
N ARG A 93 3.86 -11.95 6.65
CA ARG A 93 4.26 -11.94 8.07
C ARG A 93 4.28 -10.53 8.64
N ASN A 94 4.75 -9.56 7.87
CA ASN A 94 4.76 -8.15 8.29
C ASN A 94 3.34 -7.56 8.35
N LEU A 95 2.47 -7.89 7.39
CA LEU A 95 1.05 -7.53 7.42
C LEU A 95 0.40 -8.02 8.71
N HIS A 96 0.60 -9.29 9.06
CA HIS A 96 0.01 -9.86 10.27
C HIS A 96 0.52 -9.17 11.54
N LYS A 97 1.84 -8.99 11.68
CA LYS A 97 2.43 -8.27 12.82
C LYS A 97 1.96 -6.82 12.92
N ALA A 98 1.81 -6.14 11.78
CA ALA A 98 1.30 -4.78 11.74
C ALA A 98 -0.18 -4.73 12.14
N ALA A 99 -1.00 -5.69 11.72
CA ALA A 99 -2.41 -5.77 12.13
C ALA A 99 -2.53 -5.94 13.65
N GLN A 100 -1.73 -6.84 14.24
CA GLN A 100 -1.67 -7.04 15.69
C GLN A 100 -1.28 -5.76 16.44
N ARG A 101 -0.30 -5.01 15.94
CA ARG A 101 0.07 -3.69 16.50
C ARG A 101 -1.05 -2.66 16.37
N ILE A 102 -1.74 -2.61 15.22
CA ILE A 102 -2.86 -1.70 15.03
C ILE A 102 -3.98 -1.99 16.02
N VAL A 103 -4.31 -3.26 16.26
CA VAL A 103 -5.31 -3.62 17.27
C VAL A 103 -4.83 -3.25 18.67
N GLY A 104 -3.59 -3.62 19.03
CA GLY A 104 -3.07 -3.40 20.38
C GLY A 104 -2.78 -1.94 20.75
N GLU A 105 -2.30 -1.14 19.81
CA GLU A 105 -1.79 0.23 20.05
C GLU A 105 -2.75 1.32 19.53
N HIS A 106 -3.63 0.97 18.59
CA HIS A 106 -4.50 1.94 17.90
C HIS A 106 -5.99 1.54 17.89
N GLY A 107 -6.39 0.54 18.70
CA GLY A 107 -7.79 0.15 18.87
C GLY A 107 -8.45 -0.37 17.59
N GLY A 108 -7.68 -1.04 16.72
CA GLY A 108 -8.17 -1.61 15.47
C GLY A 108 -8.28 -0.61 14.31
N GLN A 109 -7.97 0.66 14.55
CA GLN A 109 -8.00 1.70 13.51
C GLN A 109 -6.61 1.91 12.91
N VAL A 110 -6.50 1.78 11.58
CA VAL A 110 -5.26 2.10 10.86
C VAL A 110 -4.88 3.55 11.15
N PRO A 111 -3.67 3.85 11.65
CA PRO A 111 -3.33 5.22 12.05
C PRO A 111 -3.43 6.21 10.89
N ASP A 112 -3.85 7.44 11.19
CA ASP A 112 -3.95 8.53 10.21
C ASP A 112 -2.67 9.41 10.17
N SER A 113 -1.67 9.09 10.99
CA SER A 113 -0.44 9.86 11.12
C SER A 113 0.72 9.14 10.42
N ARG A 114 1.52 9.90 9.66
CA ARG A 114 2.66 9.32 8.94
C ARG A 114 3.67 8.64 9.86
N ALA A 115 3.91 9.22 11.03
CA ALA A 115 4.86 8.67 12.00
C ALA A 115 4.38 7.30 12.50
N ALA A 116 3.11 7.19 12.89
CA ALA A 116 2.53 5.92 13.34
C ALA A 116 2.51 4.88 12.22
N ILE A 117 2.08 5.24 11.01
CA ILE A 117 2.05 4.32 9.86
C ILE A 117 3.46 3.79 9.54
N LEU A 118 4.50 4.63 9.62
CA LEU A 118 5.89 4.22 9.35
C LEU A 118 6.51 3.36 10.46
N ALA A 119 5.95 3.41 11.67
CA ALA A 119 6.38 2.53 12.76
C ALA A 119 5.86 1.09 12.58
N LEU A 120 4.88 0.88 11.69
CA LEU A 120 4.31 -0.43 11.42
C LEU A 120 5.26 -1.30 10.56
N PRO A 121 5.43 -2.60 10.91
CA PRO A 121 6.27 -3.52 10.17
C PRO A 121 5.91 -3.61 8.68
N GLY A 122 6.91 -3.52 7.81
CA GLY A 122 6.72 -3.70 6.36
C GLY A 122 6.04 -2.53 5.64
N ILE A 123 5.76 -1.42 6.32
CA ILE A 123 5.19 -0.22 5.70
C ILE A 123 6.29 0.81 5.42
N GLY A 124 6.59 1.02 4.14
CA GLY A 124 7.53 2.03 3.68
C GLY A 124 6.89 3.39 3.38
N ALA A 125 7.71 4.39 3.06
CA ALA A 125 7.28 5.75 2.75
C ALA A 125 6.22 5.86 1.63
N TYR A 126 6.29 4.99 0.63
CA TYR A 126 5.33 4.94 -0.46
C TYR A 126 3.96 4.47 0.03
N THR A 127 3.89 3.30 0.69
CA THR A 127 2.64 2.75 1.23
C THR A 127 2.02 3.68 2.28
N ALA A 128 2.84 4.31 3.12
CA ALA A 128 2.37 5.33 4.05
C ALA A 128 1.72 6.52 3.33
N GLY A 129 2.34 7.00 2.25
CA GLY A 129 1.76 8.05 1.42
C GLY A 129 0.44 7.61 0.77
N ALA A 130 0.35 6.36 0.32
CA ALA A 130 -0.83 5.82 -0.34
C ALA A 130 -2.02 5.74 0.63
N ILE A 131 -1.80 5.20 1.83
CA ILE A 131 -2.84 5.17 2.89
C ILE A 131 -3.31 6.60 3.21
N LEU A 132 -2.38 7.52 3.48
CA LEU A 132 -2.73 8.89 3.86
C LEU A 132 -3.49 9.66 2.77
N SER A 133 -3.11 9.49 1.51
CA SER A 133 -3.72 10.21 0.39
C SER A 133 -5.03 9.57 -0.07
N LEU A 134 -5.09 8.23 -0.14
CA LEU A 134 -6.25 7.50 -0.67
C LEU A 134 -7.34 7.26 0.37
N ALA A 135 -6.99 7.13 1.65
CA ALA A 135 -7.95 6.87 2.72
C ALA A 135 -8.30 8.12 3.55
N TYR A 136 -7.31 8.96 3.85
CA TYR A 136 -7.49 10.10 4.79
C TYR A 136 -7.51 11.49 4.13
N ALA A 137 -7.48 11.55 2.80
CA ALA A 137 -7.46 12.80 2.03
C ALA A 137 -6.31 13.76 2.45
N ARG A 138 -5.21 13.24 3.00
CA ARG A 138 -4.05 14.04 3.40
C ARG A 138 -3.07 14.08 2.23
N PRO A 139 -2.95 15.22 1.50
CA PRO A 139 -2.14 15.29 0.30
C PRO A 139 -0.67 15.04 0.63
N ARG A 140 -0.13 13.94 0.11
CA ARG A 140 1.28 13.57 0.22
C ARG A 140 1.77 13.12 -1.16
N PRO A 141 2.94 13.58 -1.63
CA PRO A 141 3.52 13.10 -2.88
C PRO A 141 3.83 11.59 -2.79
N LEU A 142 3.31 10.81 -3.73
CA LEU A 142 3.63 9.39 -3.89
C LEU A 142 4.90 9.24 -4.75
N HIS A 143 6.08 9.30 -4.12
CA HIS A 143 7.34 9.07 -4.82
C HIS A 143 7.96 7.74 -4.42
N ARG A 144 7.97 6.76 -5.34
CA ARG A 144 8.80 5.55 -5.19
C ARG A 144 10.24 5.93 -5.50
N ARG A 145 11.08 6.13 -4.47
CA ARG A 145 12.52 6.26 -4.70
C ARG A 145 13.01 4.97 -5.35
N ARG A 146 13.40 5.00 -6.63
CA ARG A 146 14.28 3.98 -7.18
C ARG A 146 15.60 4.13 -6.43
N HIS A 147 16.01 3.12 -5.66
CA HIS A 147 17.39 3.07 -5.19
C HIS A 147 18.29 2.92 -6.43
N CYS A 148 18.78 4.03 -6.98
CA CYS A 148 20.05 4.01 -7.68
C CYS A 148 21.14 3.90 -6.61
N GLN A 149 21.70 2.71 -6.42
CA GLN A 149 23.02 2.61 -5.82
C GLN A 149 24.02 3.26 -6.80
N PRO A 150 24.93 4.13 -6.35
CA PRO A 150 26.06 4.51 -7.18
C PRO A 150 26.95 3.29 -7.36
N GLN A 151 27.07 2.83 -8.60
CA GLN A 151 28.11 1.87 -8.98
C GLN A 151 29.43 2.65 -9.00
N HIS A 152 30.31 2.40 -8.04
CA HIS A 152 31.74 2.68 -8.18
C HIS A 152 32.46 1.35 -8.20
N GLY A 153 32.90 0.96 -9.40
CA GLY A 153 33.76 -0.20 -9.64
C GLY A 153 35.18 0.01 -9.12
N PRO A 154 35.99 -1.05 -9.08
CA PRO A 154 37.19 -1.12 -8.26
C PRO A 154 38.38 -0.35 -8.87
N ALA A 155 39.06 0.43 -8.03
CA ALA A 155 40.39 0.95 -8.36
C ALA A 155 41.39 -0.22 -8.35
N ARG A 156 41.88 -0.59 -9.53
CA ARG A 156 43.10 -1.40 -9.68
C ARG A 156 44.29 -0.54 -9.25
N ALA A 157 45.04 -0.99 -8.26
CA ALA A 157 46.41 -0.54 -8.03
C ALA A 157 47.36 -1.55 -8.69
N ASN A 158 48.09 -1.10 -9.71
CA ASN A 158 49.24 -1.82 -10.26
C ASN A 158 50.43 -1.67 -9.31
N SER A 159 51.18 -2.77 -9.21
CA SER A 159 52.55 -2.86 -8.69
C SER A 159 53.55 -2.03 -9.49
#